data_AF-A0A9D8PE13-F1
#
_entry.id   AF-A0A9D8PE13-F1
#
_cell.length_a   1.000
_cell.length_b   1.000
_cell.length_c   1.000
_cell.angle_alpha   90.00
_cell.angle_beta   90.00
_cell.angle_gamma   90.00
#
_symmetry.space_group_name_H-M   'P 1'
#
loop_
_entity.id
_entity.type
_entity.pdbx_description
1 polymer ?
#
loop_
_entity_poly.entity_id
_entity_poly.type
_entity_poly.pdbx_seq_one_letter_code
_entity_poly.pdbx_strand_id
1 'polypeptide(L)'
;METDSNDKPSHLETAVALLIAVATVIGAVVAWRASVAADGAGDADFAGLKASLNAEETRSRNFVNAYEHYGAYTAYAHYSRLGDLIGQDLESDASLSDEEAFRLDRDRGDAYDLAKANQDLFPNRFLNRAGEYNVQREIAEQWADASREKDLYPDPHYAEADKLRGKTNQLLAALAVVAMSLVFYTLVEAAGPRFQIAMAALGTLFLIGGAAAAIFFELGR
;
A
#
# COMPACT_ATOMS: atom_id res chain seq x y z
N MET A 1 -41.27 59.80 27.17
CA MET A 1 -41.41 60.17 25.74
C MET A 1 -40.57 59.19 24.99
N GLU A 2 -41.23 58.15 24.48
CA GLU A 2 -40.64 57.10 23.66
C GLU A 2 -39.94 57.72 22.46
N THR A 3 -38.70 57.29 22.23
CA THR A 3 -38.18 57.20 20.88
C THR A 3 -37.81 55.74 20.69
N ASP A 4 -38.83 54.90 20.53
CA ASP A 4 -38.69 53.64 19.81
C ASP A 4 -38.35 54.02 18.36
N SER A 5 -37.08 54.34 18.14
CA SER A 5 -36.51 54.30 16.80
C SER A 5 -36.62 52.87 16.36
N ASN A 6 -37.53 52.66 15.41
CA ASN A 6 -37.74 51.45 14.65
C ASN A 6 -36.39 51.06 13.99
N ASP A 7 -35.52 50.38 14.74
CA ASP A 7 -34.22 49.85 14.34
C ASP A 7 -34.48 48.69 13.38
N LYS A 8 -34.95 49.03 12.19
CA LYS A 8 -35.03 48.08 11.09
C LYS A 8 -33.60 47.88 10.61
N PRO A 9 -33.08 46.64 10.62
CA PRO A 9 -31.76 46.37 10.10
C PRO A 9 -31.68 46.90 8.68
N SER A 10 -30.57 47.56 8.36
CA SER A 10 -30.38 48.07 7.01
C SER A 10 -30.47 46.93 6.00
N HIS A 11 -30.93 47.21 4.77
CA HIS A 11 -30.98 46.17 3.72
C HIS A 11 -29.62 45.47 3.51
N LEU A 12 -28.52 46.19 3.81
CA LEU A 12 -27.16 45.66 3.78
C LEU A 12 -26.91 44.63 4.90
N GLU A 13 -27.28 44.93 6.15
CA GLU A 13 -27.15 43.98 7.27
C GLU A 13 -27.92 42.68 7.00
N THR A 14 -29.15 42.79 6.51
CA THR A 14 -29.95 41.62 6.15
C THR A 14 -29.29 40.80 5.03
N ALA A 15 -28.71 41.48 4.03
CA ALA A 15 -28.00 40.81 2.94
C ALA A 15 -26.70 40.13 3.43
N VAL A 16 -25.94 40.78 4.31
CA VAL A 16 -24.72 40.20 4.91
C VAL A 16 -25.05 39.00 5.78
N ALA A 17 -26.12 39.07 6.59
CA ALA A 17 -26.59 37.93 7.37
C ALA A 17 -26.95 36.72 6.48
N LEU A 18 -27.62 36.97 5.34
CA LEU A 18 -27.91 35.93 4.36
C LEU A 18 -26.62 35.34 3.75
N LEU A 19 -25.64 36.18 3.41
CA LEU A 19 -24.35 35.73 2.85
C LEU A 19 -23.54 34.91 3.85
N ILE A 20 -23.57 35.26 5.14
CA ILE A 20 -22.96 34.46 6.22
C ILE A 20 -23.62 33.08 6.29
N ALA A 21 -24.96 33.03 6.24
CA ALA A 21 -25.69 31.75 6.25
C ALA A 21 -25.30 30.87 5.05
N VAL A 22 -25.24 31.46 3.84
CA VAL A 22 -24.79 30.76 2.63
C VAL A 22 -23.34 30.28 2.74
N ALA A 23 -22.43 31.14 3.21
CA ALA A 23 -21.02 30.78 3.42
C ALA A 23 -20.85 29.63 4.42
N THR A 24 -21.68 29.61 5.47
CA THR A 24 -21.68 28.53 6.47
C THR A 24 -22.12 27.20 5.86
N VAL A 25 -23.19 27.19 5.07
CA VAL A 25 -23.67 25.98 4.38
C VAL A 25 -22.62 25.47 3.38
N ILE A 26 -22.03 26.36 2.57
CA ILE A 26 -20.97 25.99 1.63
C ILE A 26 -19.76 25.43 2.37
N GLY A 27 -19.30 26.10 3.44
CA GLY A 27 -18.21 25.64 4.27
C GLY A 27 -18.46 24.25 4.85
N ALA A 28 -19.67 23.99 5.35
CA ALA A 28 -20.06 22.68 5.87
C ALA A 28 -20.01 21.58 4.78
N VAL A 29 -20.48 21.87 3.57
CA VAL A 29 -20.42 20.92 2.45
C VAL A 29 -18.97 20.63 2.06
N VAL A 30 -18.11 21.66 1.96
CA VAL A 30 -16.69 21.47 1.62
C VAL A 30 -15.97 20.67 2.70
N ALA A 31 -16.23 20.96 3.99
CA ALA A 31 -15.68 20.21 5.10
C ALA A 31 -16.11 18.74 5.08
N TRP A 32 -17.38 18.45 4.79
CA TRP A 32 -17.88 17.09 4.63
C TRP A 32 -17.18 16.36 3.48
N ARG A 33 -17.01 17.00 2.32
CA ARG A 33 -16.29 16.42 1.18
C ARG A 33 -14.82 16.14 1.49
N ALA A 34 -14.16 17.04 2.22
CA ALA A 34 -12.79 16.83 2.68
C ALA A 34 -12.68 15.63 3.63
N SER A 35 -13.64 15.45 4.54
CA SER A 35 -13.72 14.29 5.43
C SER A 35 -13.83 12.99 4.65
N VAL A 36 -14.73 12.92 3.66
CA VAL A 36 -14.91 11.71 2.83
C VAL A 36 -13.63 11.37 2.06
N ALA A 37 -12.91 12.36 1.53
CA ALA A 37 -11.63 12.13 0.86
C ALA A 37 -10.54 11.68 1.85
N ALA A 38 -10.52 12.21 3.07
CA ALA A 38 -9.59 11.80 4.11
C ALA A 38 -9.84 10.35 4.56
N ASP A 39 -11.10 9.96 4.74
CA ASP A 39 -11.47 8.59 5.11
C ASP A 39 -11.04 7.61 4.00
N GLY A 40 -11.32 7.94 2.73
CA GLY A 40 -10.87 7.14 1.60
C GLY A 40 -9.33 7.01 1.51
N ALA A 41 -8.60 8.06 1.87
CA ALA A 41 -7.13 7.99 1.95
C ALA A 41 -6.68 7.00 3.03
N GLY A 42 -7.32 7.03 4.20
CA GLY A 42 -7.04 6.10 5.29
C GLY A 42 -7.36 4.64 4.94
N ASP A 43 -8.46 4.39 4.25
CA ASP A 43 -8.82 3.06 3.74
C ASP A 43 -7.77 2.54 2.74
N ALA A 44 -7.32 3.40 1.82
CA ALA A 44 -6.27 3.07 0.86
C ALA A 44 -4.91 2.80 1.54
N ASP A 45 -4.52 3.61 2.55
CA ASP A 45 -3.32 3.33 3.35
C ASP A 45 -3.40 1.97 4.05
N PHE A 46 -4.55 1.66 4.64
CA PHE A 46 -4.77 0.39 5.32
C PHE A 46 -4.66 -0.80 4.34
N ALA A 47 -5.24 -0.65 3.14
CA ALA A 47 -5.10 -1.63 2.07
C ALA A 47 -3.63 -1.80 1.64
N GLY A 48 -2.88 -0.69 1.50
CA GLY A 48 -1.45 -0.69 1.19
C GLY A 48 -0.60 -1.39 2.25
N LEU A 49 -0.88 -1.14 3.53
CA LEU A 49 -0.22 -1.81 4.65
C LEU A 49 -0.52 -3.31 4.68
N LYS A 50 -1.78 -3.69 4.45
CA LYS A 50 -2.18 -5.10 4.35
C LYS A 50 -1.47 -5.80 3.19
N ALA A 51 -1.42 -5.16 2.01
CA ALA A 51 -0.72 -5.70 0.85
C ALA A 51 0.80 -5.83 1.10
N SER A 52 1.40 -4.85 1.80
CA SER A 52 2.82 -4.88 2.19
C SER A 52 3.11 -6.02 3.16
N LEU A 53 2.25 -6.22 4.17
CA LEU A 53 2.37 -7.34 5.10
C LEU A 53 2.23 -8.68 4.39
N ASN A 54 1.23 -8.82 3.51
CA ASN A 54 1.03 -10.02 2.71
C ASN A 54 2.24 -10.31 1.80
N ALA A 55 2.79 -9.28 1.17
CA ALA A 55 3.98 -9.37 0.32
C ALA A 55 5.19 -9.87 1.13
N GLU A 56 5.44 -9.31 2.30
CA GLU A 56 6.59 -9.68 3.14
C GLU A 56 6.43 -11.07 3.76
N GLU A 57 5.23 -11.42 4.22
CA GLU A 57 4.91 -12.77 4.69
C GLU A 57 5.13 -13.81 3.58
N THR A 58 4.62 -13.53 2.38
CA THR A 58 4.75 -14.42 1.21
C THR A 58 6.20 -14.56 0.82
N ARG A 59 6.94 -13.45 0.73
CA ARG A 59 8.36 -13.44 0.43
C ARG A 59 9.12 -14.32 1.42
N SER A 60 8.95 -14.07 2.72
CA SER A 60 9.64 -14.79 3.78
C SER A 60 9.34 -16.30 3.73
N ARG A 61 8.06 -16.66 3.62
CA ARG A 61 7.64 -18.06 3.55
C ARG A 61 8.17 -18.76 2.30
N ASN A 62 8.10 -18.11 1.14
CA ASN A 62 8.58 -18.66 -0.11
C ASN A 62 10.10 -18.87 -0.09
N PHE A 63 10.84 -17.92 0.49
CA PHE A 63 12.29 -18.08 0.67
C PHE A 63 12.62 -19.26 1.58
N VAL A 64 11.97 -19.38 2.74
CA VAL A 64 12.21 -20.51 3.67
C VAL A 64 11.95 -21.84 2.98
N ASN A 65 10.78 -21.99 2.35
CA ASN A 65 10.41 -23.23 1.66
C ASN A 65 11.38 -23.57 0.52
N ALA A 66 11.71 -22.59 -0.34
CA ALA A 66 12.57 -22.83 -1.49
C ALA A 66 14.02 -23.16 -1.08
N TYR A 67 14.53 -22.55 0.01
CA TYR A 67 15.85 -22.88 0.54
C TYR A 67 15.88 -24.20 1.32
N GLU A 68 14.78 -24.60 1.96
CA GLU A 68 14.63 -25.93 2.55
C GLU A 68 14.70 -27.01 1.46
N HIS A 69 13.92 -26.86 0.38
CA HIS A 69 13.97 -27.75 -0.78
C HIS A 69 15.36 -27.76 -1.44
N TYR A 70 16.01 -26.59 -1.55
CA TYR A 70 17.36 -26.51 -2.06
C TYR A 70 18.37 -27.25 -1.17
N GLY A 71 18.24 -27.14 0.16
CA GLY A 71 19.02 -27.90 1.11
C GLY A 71 18.87 -29.41 0.90
N ALA A 72 17.63 -29.90 0.79
CA ALA A 72 17.34 -31.28 0.48
C ALA A 72 17.94 -31.73 -0.88
N TYR A 73 17.83 -30.90 -1.91
CA TYR A 73 18.46 -31.16 -3.21
C TYR A 73 19.98 -31.29 -3.08
N THR A 74 20.65 -30.40 -2.35
CA THR A 74 22.11 -30.48 -2.18
C THR A 74 22.52 -31.73 -1.42
N ALA A 75 21.75 -32.16 -0.41
CA ALA A 75 21.97 -33.40 0.30
C ALA A 75 21.80 -34.62 -0.63
N TYR A 76 20.72 -34.64 -1.42
CA TYR A 76 20.50 -35.66 -2.45
C TYR A 76 21.67 -35.75 -3.44
N ALA A 77 22.10 -34.62 -3.99
CA ALA A 77 23.20 -34.56 -4.96
C ALA A 77 24.52 -35.02 -4.33
N HIS A 78 24.78 -34.61 -3.08
CA HIS A 78 25.96 -35.02 -2.33
C HIS A 78 26.00 -36.55 -2.11
N TYR A 79 24.93 -37.12 -1.56
CA TYR A 79 24.87 -38.55 -1.26
C TYR A 79 24.83 -39.41 -2.52
N SER A 80 24.15 -38.97 -3.58
CA SER A 80 24.18 -39.64 -4.88
C SER A 80 25.60 -39.70 -5.43
N ARG A 81 26.32 -38.57 -5.39
CA ARG A 81 27.70 -38.50 -5.87
C ARG A 81 28.66 -39.33 -5.01
N LEU A 82 28.44 -39.38 -3.69
CA LEU A 82 29.22 -40.22 -2.79
C LEU A 82 29.02 -41.71 -3.12
N GLY A 83 27.78 -42.15 -3.33
CA GLY A 83 27.47 -43.50 -3.77
C GLY A 83 28.13 -43.87 -5.10
N ASP A 84 28.11 -42.95 -6.08
CA ASP A 84 28.78 -43.13 -7.38
C ASP A 84 30.30 -43.32 -7.20
N LEU A 85 30.93 -42.49 -6.36
CA LEU A 85 32.38 -42.54 -6.13
C LEU A 85 32.78 -43.84 -5.42
N ILE A 86 32.05 -44.27 -4.40
CA ILE A 86 32.30 -45.55 -3.72
C ILE A 86 32.13 -46.72 -4.71
N GLY A 87 31.12 -46.64 -5.59
CA GLY A 87 30.95 -47.62 -6.66
C GLY A 87 32.14 -47.68 -7.63
N GLN A 88 32.69 -46.51 -8.00
CA GLN A 88 33.89 -46.43 -8.84
C GLN A 88 35.12 -47.02 -8.16
N ASP A 89 35.31 -46.77 -6.86
CA ASP A 89 36.43 -47.33 -6.09
C ASP A 89 36.34 -48.86 -6.00
N LEU A 90 35.14 -49.40 -5.75
CA LEU A 90 34.87 -50.85 -5.75
C LEU A 90 35.20 -51.53 -7.09
N GLU A 91 34.94 -50.86 -8.21
CA GLU A 91 35.18 -51.38 -9.56
C GLU A 91 36.65 -51.24 -10.00
N SER A 92 37.34 -50.20 -9.52
CA SER A 92 38.67 -49.84 -10.00
C SER A 92 39.82 -50.40 -9.19
N ASP A 93 39.61 -50.73 -7.91
CA ASP A 93 40.66 -51.26 -7.04
C ASP A 93 40.56 -52.79 -6.86
N ALA A 94 41.32 -53.51 -7.70
CA ALA A 94 41.44 -54.97 -7.63
C ALA A 94 42.27 -55.49 -6.44
N SER A 95 42.83 -54.60 -5.62
CA SER A 95 43.64 -54.96 -4.44
C SER A 95 42.87 -54.97 -3.12
N LEU A 96 41.60 -54.56 -3.14
CA LEU A 96 40.71 -54.59 -1.98
C LEU A 96 40.54 -56.03 -1.46
N SER A 97 40.63 -56.20 -0.15
CA SER A 97 40.23 -57.47 0.48
C SER A 97 38.71 -57.66 0.45
N ASP A 98 38.24 -58.91 0.55
CA ASP A 98 36.80 -59.22 0.58
C ASP A 98 36.05 -58.47 1.69
N GLU A 99 36.69 -58.28 2.85
CA GLU A 99 36.11 -57.53 3.99
C GLU A 99 36.01 -56.03 3.70
N GLU A 100 37.01 -55.44 3.05
CA GLU A 100 37.00 -54.03 2.66
C GLU A 100 35.95 -53.76 1.56
N ALA A 101 35.88 -54.66 0.57
CA ALA A 101 34.87 -54.61 -0.47
C ALA A 101 33.45 -54.71 0.11
N PHE A 102 33.22 -55.62 1.06
CA PHE A 102 31.92 -55.75 1.74
C PHE A 102 31.55 -54.48 2.53
N ARG A 103 32.51 -53.88 3.24
CA ARG A 103 32.28 -52.64 3.98
C ARG A 103 31.94 -51.46 3.05
N LEU A 104 32.70 -51.29 1.97
CA LEU A 104 32.44 -50.23 0.98
C LEU A 104 31.10 -50.43 0.28
N ASP A 105 30.71 -51.67 -0.04
CA ASP A 105 29.41 -51.95 -0.66
C ASP A 105 28.24 -51.56 0.26
N ARG A 106 28.36 -51.82 1.56
CA ARG A 106 27.39 -51.36 2.56
C ARG A 106 27.36 -49.84 2.66
N ASP A 107 28.51 -49.18 2.77
CA ASP A 107 28.59 -47.73 2.88
C ASP A 107 28.03 -47.04 1.60
N ARG A 108 28.18 -47.67 0.43
CA ARG A 108 27.53 -47.26 -0.83
C ARG A 108 26.01 -47.37 -0.74
N GLY A 109 25.50 -48.49 -0.20
CA GLY A 109 24.08 -48.69 0.05
C GLY A 109 23.50 -47.61 0.96
N ASP A 110 24.17 -47.34 2.08
CA ASP A 110 23.79 -46.30 3.04
C ASP A 110 23.76 -44.91 2.37
N ALA A 111 24.73 -44.60 1.50
CA ALA A 111 24.75 -43.34 0.75
C ALA A 111 23.53 -43.23 -0.20
N TYR A 112 23.20 -44.28 -0.95
CA TYR A 112 22.03 -44.23 -1.83
C TYR A 112 20.70 -44.17 -1.06
N ASP A 113 20.60 -44.84 0.09
CA ASP A 113 19.43 -44.76 0.94
C ASP A 113 19.22 -43.33 1.48
N LEU A 114 20.30 -42.66 1.91
CA LEU A 114 20.26 -41.25 2.30
C LEU A 114 19.92 -40.32 1.14
N ALA A 115 20.45 -40.58 -0.06
CA ALA A 115 20.09 -39.82 -1.25
C ALA A 115 18.58 -39.92 -1.52
N LYS A 116 18.06 -41.15 -1.57
CA LYS A 116 16.63 -41.41 -1.79
C LYS A 116 15.75 -40.76 -0.74
N ALA A 117 16.14 -40.80 0.53
CA ALA A 117 15.41 -40.12 1.61
C ALA A 117 15.29 -38.60 1.39
N ASN A 118 16.30 -37.96 0.78
CA ASN A 118 16.26 -36.54 0.47
C ASN A 118 15.53 -36.22 -0.85
N GLN A 119 15.43 -37.18 -1.77
CA GLN A 119 14.79 -36.99 -3.07
C GLN A 119 13.30 -36.57 -2.95
N ASP A 120 12.59 -37.13 -1.97
CA ASP A 120 11.17 -36.85 -1.75
C ASP A 120 10.91 -35.50 -1.08
N LEU A 121 11.96 -34.83 -0.58
CA LEU A 121 11.86 -33.56 0.15
C LEU A 121 11.97 -32.33 -0.76
N PHE A 122 12.14 -32.50 -2.08
CA PHE A 122 12.11 -31.39 -3.02
C PHE A 122 11.35 -31.73 -4.31
N PRO A 123 10.68 -30.75 -4.95
CA PRO A 123 9.95 -30.98 -6.19
C PRO A 123 10.88 -31.10 -7.40
N ASN A 124 10.85 -32.24 -8.09
CA ASN A 124 11.61 -32.45 -9.33
C ASN A 124 11.25 -31.46 -10.45
N ARG A 125 10.05 -30.86 -10.42
CA ARG A 125 9.63 -29.86 -11.42
C ARG A 125 10.51 -28.61 -11.42
N PHE A 126 11.33 -28.37 -10.39
CA PHE A 126 12.26 -27.25 -10.30
C PHE A 126 13.68 -27.58 -10.77
N LEU A 127 13.94 -28.83 -11.16
CA LEU A 127 15.19 -29.20 -11.82
C LEU A 127 15.24 -28.67 -13.26
N ASN A 128 16.40 -28.21 -13.68
CA ASN A 128 16.67 -27.87 -15.08
C ASN A 128 17.09 -29.13 -15.87
N ARG A 129 17.30 -29.00 -17.18
CA ARG A 129 17.75 -30.12 -18.03
C ARG A 129 19.14 -30.65 -17.63
N ALA A 130 19.96 -29.83 -16.98
CA ALA A 130 21.28 -30.21 -16.47
C ALA A 130 21.22 -30.88 -15.09
N GLY A 131 20.04 -31.01 -14.47
CA GLY A 131 19.88 -31.60 -13.13
C GLY A 131 20.13 -30.62 -11.98
N GLU A 132 20.30 -29.33 -12.24
CA GLU A 132 20.46 -28.29 -11.23
C GLU A 132 19.10 -27.76 -10.76
N TYR A 133 18.98 -27.51 -9.46
CA TYR A 133 17.75 -27.01 -8.85
C TYR A 133 17.60 -25.49 -9.02
N ASN A 134 16.48 -25.05 -9.60
CA ASN A 134 16.20 -23.64 -9.85
C ASN A 134 15.31 -23.03 -8.75
N VAL A 135 15.97 -22.55 -7.69
CA VAL A 135 15.34 -21.88 -6.54
C VAL A 135 14.55 -20.64 -6.97
N GLN A 136 15.08 -19.85 -7.92
CA GLN A 136 14.40 -18.64 -8.38
C GLN A 136 13.09 -18.94 -9.10
N ARG A 137 13.05 -20.01 -9.90
CA ARG A 137 11.81 -20.45 -10.57
C ARG A 137 10.75 -20.86 -9.54
N GLU A 138 11.15 -21.57 -8.49
CA GLU A 138 10.24 -21.93 -7.41
C GLU A 138 9.68 -20.71 -6.68
N ILE A 139 10.55 -19.78 -6.26
CA ILE A 139 10.11 -18.56 -5.58
C ILE A 139 9.16 -17.75 -6.47
N ALA A 140 9.45 -17.66 -7.77
CA ALA A 140 8.60 -16.95 -8.73
C ALA A 140 7.24 -17.62 -8.92
N GLU A 141 7.19 -18.95 -8.99
CA GLU A 141 5.95 -19.70 -9.08
C GLU A 141 5.11 -19.54 -7.81
N GLN A 142 5.71 -19.71 -6.63
CA GLN A 142 5.04 -19.53 -5.35
C GLN A 142 4.54 -18.08 -5.17
N TRP A 143 5.28 -17.08 -5.66
CA TRP A 143 4.84 -15.68 -5.66
C TRP A 143 3.64 -15.47 -6.58
N ALA A 144 3.70 -16.02 -7.79
CA ALA A 144 2.60 -15.96 -8.75
C ALA A 144 1.34 -16.64 -8.20
N ASP A 145 1.48 -17.80 -7.57
CA ASP A 145 0.37 -18.51 -6.93
C ASP A 145 -0.24 -17.69 -5.79
N ALA A 146 0.59 -17.15 -4.88
CA ALA A 146 0.13 -16.31 -3.78
C ALA A 146 -0.55 -15.02 -4.26
N SER A 147 -0.09 -14.43 -5.37
CA SER A 147 -0.70 -13.24 -5.97
C SER A 147 -2.13 -13.46 -6.49
N ARG A 148 -2.54 -14.72 -6.70
CA ARG A 148 -3.94 -15.06 -7.05
C ARG A 148 -4.86 -15.11 -5.84
N GLU A 149 -4.31 -15.40 -4.66
CA GLU A 149 -5.08 -15.59 -3.43
C GLU A 149 -5.19 -14.31 -2.61
N LYS A 150 -4.12 -13.50 -2.61
CA LYS A 150 -4.06 -12.27 -1.84
C LYS A 150 -3.31 -11.19 -2.59
N ASP A 151 -3.61 -9.96 -2.21
CA ASP A 151 -2.93 -8.80 -2.75
C ASP A 151 -1.50 -8.71 -2.20
N LEU A 152 -0.53 -8.63 -3.11
CA LEU A 152 0.90 -8.49 -2.84
C LEU A 152 1.47 -7.19 -3.41
N TYR A 153 0.62 -6.31 -3.97
CA TYR A 153 1.03 -5.10 -4.68
C TYR A 153 0.56 -3.86 -3.91
N PRO A 154 1.38 -3.33 -2.99
CA PRO A 154 0.98 -2.19 -2.16
C PRO A 154 1.03 -0.84 -2.90
N ASP A 155 1.87 -0.71 -3.93
CA ASP A 155 2.13 0.58 -4.60
C ASP A 155 0.86 1.27 -5.14
N PRO A 156 -0.09 0.57 -5.79
CA PRO A 156 -1.33 1.20 -6.27
C PRO A 156 -2.16 1.80 -5.13
N HIS A 157 -2.20 1.16 -3.97
CA HIS A 157 -2.97 1.63 -2.81
C HIS A 157 -2.37 2.87 -2.19
N TYR A 158 -1.04 2.91 -2.03
CA TYR A 158 -0.37 4.12 -1.53
C TYR A 158 -0.47 5.28 -2.52
N ALA A 159 -0.40 5.02 -3.83
CA ALA A 159 -0.62 6.04 -4.84
C ALA A 159 -2.05 6.62 -4.79
N GLU A 160 -3.05 5.77 -4.54
CA GLU A 160 -4.43 6.22 -4.33
C GLU A 160 -4.58 7.02 -3.04
N ALA A 161 -3.98 6.58 -1.93
CA ALA A 161 -3.98 7.30 -0.67
C ALA A 161 -3.37 8.70 -0.82
N ASP A 162 -2.23 8.82 -1.50
CA ASP A 162 -1.56 10.11 -1.75
C ASP A 162 -2.40 11.03 -2.62
N LYS A 163 -3.08 10.48 -3.64
CA LYS A 163 -4.03 11.25 -4.45
C LYS A 163 -5.17 11.81 -3.60
N LEU A 164 -5.76 10.98 -2.75
CA LEU A 164 -6.87 11.36 -1.88
C LEU A 164 -6.44 12.37 -0.81
N ARG A 165 -5.25 12.22 -0.21
CA ARG A 165 -4.65 13.24 0.67
C ARG A 165 -4.45 14.57 -0.04
N GLY A 166 -3.95 14.53 -1.28
CA GLY A 166 -3.82 15.72 -2.12
C GLY A 166 -5.15 16.45 -2.29
N LYS A 167 -6.22 15.70 -2.60
CA LYS A 167 -7.58 16.24 -2.70
C LYS A 167 -8.09 16.81 -1.38
N THR A 168 -7.89 16.13 -0.25
CA THR A 168 -8.25 16.62 1.08
C THR A 168 -7.56 17.95 1.38
N ASN A 169 -6.25 18.05 1.14
CA ASN A 169 -5.50 19.29 1.36
C ASN A 169 -6.01 20.45 0.50
N GLN A 170 -6.35 20.18 -0.76
CA GLN A 170 -6.92 21.19 -1.66
C GLN A 170 -8.32 21.65 -1.20
N LEU A 171 -9.17 20.73 -0.74
CA LEU A 171 -10.50 21.08 -0.20
C LEU A 171 -10.40 21.88 1.10
N LEU A 172 -9.45 21.54 1.98
CA LEU A 172 -9.16 22.32 3.19
C LEU A 172 -8.64 23.72 2.86
N ALA A 173 -7.81 23.86 1.83
CA ALA A 173 -7.39 25.18 1.35
C ALA A 173 -8.57 26.00 0.82
N ALA A 174 -9.48 25.40 0.04
CA ALA A 174 -10.70 26.06 -0.42
C ALA A 174 -11.62 26.46 0.75
N LEU A 175 -11.74 25.59 1.76
CA LEU A 175 -12.48 25.88 3.00
C LEU A 175 -11.89 27.08 3.74
N ALA A 176 -10.56 27.20 3.83
CA ALA A 176 -9.91 28.35 4.44
C ALA A 176 -10.22 29.66 3.71
N VAL A 177 -10.29 29.63 2.37
CA VAL A 177 -10.70 30.78 1.54
C VAL A 177 -12.16 31.16 1.83
N VAL A 178 -13.07 30.18 1.95
CA VAL A 178 -14.48 30.43 2.35
C VAL A 178 -14.55 30.99 3.77
N ALA A 179 -13.79 30.46 4.72
CA ALA A 179 -13.73 30.99 6.09
C ALA A 179 -13.28 32.47 6.11
N MET A 180 -12.42 32.87 5.17
CA MET A 180 -12.02 34.27 5.05
C MET A 180 -13.16 35.19 4.63
N SER A 181 -14.13 34.71 3.85
CA SER A 181 -15.34 35.49 3.56
C SER A 181 -16.11 35.88 4.83
N LEU A 182 -16.20 34.97 5.81
CA LEU A 182 -16.90 35.21 7.06
C LEU A 182 -16.26 36.34 7.86
N VAL A 183 -14.92 36.43 7.88
CA VAL A 183 -14.20 37.52 8.55
C VAL A 183 -14.50 38.87 7.90
N PHE A 184 -14.57 38.93 6.58
CA PHE A 184 -14.95 40.18 5.90
C PHE A 184 -16.41 40.55 6.14
N TYR A 185 -17.31 39.57 6.21
CA TYR A 185 -18.71 39.82 6.52
C TYR A 185 -18.92 40.31 7.96
N THR A 186 -18.22 39.76 8.95
CA THR A 186 -18.31 40.24 10.34
C THR A 186 -17.70 41.64 10.49
N LEU A 187 -16.69 42.00 9.69
CA LEU A 187 -16.12 43.34 9.67
C LEU A 187 -17.05 44.42 9.09
N VAL A 188 -18.14 44.05 8.39
CA VAL A 188 -19.09 45.04 7.84
C VAL A 188 -19.74 45.85 8.95
N GLU A 189 -20.11 45.23 10.07
CA GLU A 189 -20.75 45.92 11.20
C GLU A 189 -19.79 46.86 11.92
N ALA A 190 -18.50 46.51 11.98
CA ALA A 190 -17.46 47.31 12.64
C ALA A 190 -16.88 48.41 11.73
N ALA A 191 -17.08 48.32 10.41
CA ALA A 191 -16.54 49.25 9.44
C ALA A 191 -17.39 50.52 9.31
N GLY A 192 -16.72 51.67 9.13
CA GLY A 192 -17.41 52.93 8.85
C GLY A 192 -18.19 52.89 7.52
N PRO A 193 -19.19 53.78 7.30
CA PRO A 193 -20.16 53.68 6.20
C PRO A 193 -19.55 53.59 4.80
N ARG A 194 -18.37 54.20 4.60
CA ARG A 194 -17.64 54.18 3.33
C ARG A 194 -16.98 52.83 3.02
N PHE A 195 -16.65 52.06 4.05
CA PHE A 195 -15.91 50.79 3.92
C PHE A 195 -16.81 49.56 4.00
N GLN A 196 -18.05 49.69 4.46
CA GLN A 196 -19.02 48.59 4.57
C GLN A 196 -19.23 47.87 3.24
N ILE A 197 -19.41 48.62 2.14
CA ILE A 197 -19.60 48.06 0.80
C ILE A 197 -18.33 47.35 0.31
N ALA A 198 -17.15 47.91 0.61
CA ALA A 198 -15.87 47.31 0.22
C ALA A 198 -15.63 45.97 0.97
N MET A 199 -15.93 45.91 2.27
CA MET A 199 -15.82 44.67 3.06
C MET A 199 -16.82 43.62 2.57
N ALA A 200 -18.07 44.00 2.31
CA ALA A 200 -19.07 43.08 1.75
C ALA A 200 -18.63 42.54 0.38
N ALA A 201 -18.12 43.39 -0.51
CA ALA A 201 -17.63 42.97 -1.82
C ALA A 201 -16.43 42.02 -1.72
N LEU A 202 -15.47 42.29 -0.83
CA LEU A 202 -14.34 41.39 -0.58
C LEU A 202 -14.81 40.03 -0.03
N GLY A 203 -15.71 40.03 0.95
CA GLY A 203 -16.30 38.80 1.48
C GLY A 203 -16.96 37.97 0.38
N THR A 204 -17.74 38.61 -0.50
CA THR A 204 -18.36 37.92 -1.64
C THR A 204 -17.35 37.38 -2.64
N LEU A 205 -16.26 38.10 -2.91
CA LEU A 205 -15.18 37.60 -3.76
C LEU A 205 -14.51 36.35 -3.17
N PHE A 206 -14.21 36.35 -1.87
CA PHE A 206 -13.65 35.18 -1.19
C PHE A 206 -14.64 34.01 -1.17
N LEU A 207 -15.92 34.27 -0.96
CA LEU A 207 -16.96 33.23 -0.98
C LEU A 207 -17.05 32.57 -2.35
N ILE A 208 -17.15 33.36 -3.42
CA ILE A 208 -17.22 32.85 -4.80
C ILE A 208 -15.92 32.13 -5.18
N GLY A 209 -14.77 32.72 -4.86
CA GLY A 209 -13.46 32.13 -5.15
C GLY A 209 -13.25 30.80 -4.43
N GLY A 210 -13.59 30.73 -3.14
CA GLY A 210 -13.50 29.51 -2.36
C GLY A 210 -14.48 28.43 -2.83
N ALA A 211 -15.72 28.79 -3.14
CA ALA A 211 -16.72 27.86 -3.68
C ALA A 211 -16.30 27.33 -5.06
N ALA A 212 -15.83 28.20 -5.95
CA ALA A 212 -15.35 27.81 -7.27
C ALA A 212 -14.12 26.89 -7.18
N ALA A 213 -13.17 27.20 -6.29
CA ALA A 213 -12.01 26.35 -6.03
C ALA A 213 -12.43 24.95 -5.52
N ALA A 214 -13.35 24.89 -4.56
CA ALA A 214 -13.86 23.62 -4.04
C ALA A 214 -14.52 22.78 -5.13
N ILE A 215 -15.36 23.38 -5.99
CA ILE A 215 -15.98 22.70 -7.13
C ILE A 215 -14.92 22.22 -8.13
N PHE A 216 -13.91 23.06 -8.40
CA PHE A 216 -12.82 22.71 -9.31
C PHE A 216 -12.01 21.52 -8.80
N PHE A 217 -11.67 21.45 -7.51
CA PHE A 217 -10.97 20.30 -6.92
C PHE A 217 -11.85 19.05 -6.76
N GLU A 218 -13.16 19.23 -6.73
CA GLU A 218 -14.10 18.11 -6.70
C GLU A 218 -14.24 17.44 -8.08
N LEU A 219 -14.33 18.24 -9.14
CA LEU A 219 -14.52 17.80 -10.53
C LEU A 219 -13.20 17.56 -11.29
N GLY A 220 -12.15 18.29 -10.91
CA GLY A 220 -10.79 18.10 -11.38
C GLY A 220 -10.26 16.79 -10.83
N ARG A 221 -10.11 15.82 -11.72
CA ARG A 221 -9.65 14.46 -11.40
C ARG A 221 -8.31 14.40 -10.70
#